data_AF-A0A2M7EL39-F1
#
_entry.id   AF-A0A2M7EL39-F1
#
_cell.length_a   1.000
_cell.length_b   1.000
_cell.length_c   1.000
_cell.angle_alpha   90.00
_cell.angle_beta   90.00
_cell.angle_gamma   90.00
#
_symmetry.space_group_name_H-M   'P 1'
#
loop_
_entity.id
_entity.type
_entity.pdbx_description
1 polymer ?
#
loop_
_entity_poly.entity_id
_entity_poly.type
_entity_poly.pdbx_seq_one_letter_code
_entity_poly.pdbx_strand_id
1 'polypeptide(L)' 'GMKQDIAEKDLEHRKASEEMYLKLAKKHRHWKMVECVEKGKLLSREAIFEHVLQLVKPILS' A
#
# COMPACT_ATOMS: atom_id res chain seq x y z
N GLY A 1 14.56 -7.14 3.57
CA GLY A 1 15.28 -6.30 4.54
C GLY A 1 16.47 -7.04 5.10
N MET A 2 17.67 -6.72 4.60
CA MET A 2 18.99 -7.04 5.19
C MET A 2 20.06 -6.07 4.65
N LYS A 3 19.78 -5.39 3.53
CA LYS A 3 20.54 -4.27 2.98
C LYS A 3 19.52 -3.29 2.42
N GLN A 4 19.49 -2.05 2.90
CA GLN A 4 18.64 -1.03 2.29
C GLN A 4 19.09 -0.85 0.84
N ASP A 5 18.20 -1.06 -0.11
CA ASP A 5 18.50 -0.75 -1.51
C ASP A 5 18.62 0.77 -1.71
N ILE A 6 19.12 1.18 -2.87
CA ILE A 6 19.38 2.59 -3.16
C ILE A 6 18.09 3.43 -3.09
N ALA A 7 16.95 2.88 -3.50
CA ALA A 7 15.65 3.55 -3.46
C ALA A 7 15.08 3.62 -2.03
N GLU A 8 15.40 2.66 -1.15
CA GLU A 8 14.99 2.71 0.26
C GLU A 8 15.74 3.77 1.09
N LYS A 9 16.97 4.12 0.67
CA LYS A 9 17.84 5.09 1.36
C LYS A 9 17.48 6.55 1.07
N ASP A 10 16.90 6.84 -0.09
CA ASP A 10 16.53 8.19 -0.49
C ASP A 10 15.12 8.53 -0.01
N LEU A 11 15.04 9.37 1.03
CA LEU A 11 13.78 9.79 1.62
C LEU A 11 12.92 10.60 0.66
N GLU A 12 13.52 11.46 -0.16
CA GLU A 12 12.77 12.33 -1.07
C GLU A 12 12.21 11.51 -2.24
N HIS A 13 12.99 10.56 -2.75
CA HIS A 13 12.49 9.59 -3.73
C HIS A 13 11.30 8.77 -3.19
N ARG A 14 11.35 8.37 -1.91
CA ARG A 14 10.25 7.63 -1.26
C ARG A 14 8.98 8.47 -1.14
N LYS A 15 9.10 9.72 -0.69
CA LYS A 15 7.96 10.66 -0.62
C LYS A 15 7.36 10.93 -2.00
N ALA A 16 8.20 11.20 -3.00
CA ALA A 16 7.75 11.44 -4.36
C ALA A 16 7.02 10.22 -4.95
N SER A 17 7.51 9.01 -4.70
CA SER A 17 6.85 7.77 -5.10
C SER A 17 5.50 7.58 -4.41
N GLU A 18 5.44 7.81 -3.10
CA GLU A 18 4.19 7.75 -2.31
C GLU A 18 3.15 8.73 -2.87
N GLU A 19 3.53 10.00 -3.08
CA GLU A 19 2.65 11.00 -3.68
C GLU A 19 2.14 10.61 -5.07
N MET A 20 3.00 10.02 -5.90
CA MET A 20 2.63 9.54 -7.23
C MET A 20 1.55 8.45 -7.14
N TYR A 21 1.75 7.43 -6.30
CA TYR A 21 0.76 6.36 -6.13
C TYR A 21 -0.55 6.87 -5.54
N LEU A 22 -0.51 7.80 -4.58
CA LEU A 22 -1.71 8.45 -4.05
C LEU A 22 -2.48 9.23 -5.12
N LYS A 23 -1.77 9.94 -6.02
CA LYS A 23 -2.37 10.63 -7.18
C LYS A 23 -3.03 9.64 -8.12
N LEU A 24 -2.37 8.52 -8.42
CA LEU A 24 -2.93 7.47 -9.29
C LEU A 24 -4.16 6.80 -8.69
N ALA A 25 -4.13 6.46 -7.39
CA ALA A 25 -5.28 5.89 -6.69
C ALA A 25 -6.50 6.82 -6.70
N LYS A 26 -6.29 8.14 -6.55
CA LYS A 26 -7.37 9.15 -6.68
C LYS A 26 -7.89 9.27 -8.11
N LYS A 27 -7.01 9.16 -9.11
CA LYS A 27 -7.36 9.28 -10.53
C LYS A 27 -8.15 8.07 -11.05
N HIS A 28 -7.76 6.86 -10.64
CA HIS A 28 -8.35 5.61 -11.11
C HIS A 28 -9.36 5.08 -10.09
N ARG A 29 -10.64 5.48 -10.21
CA ARG A 29 -11.71 5.13 -9.25
C ARG A 29 -11.92 3.61 -9.02
N HIS A 30 -11.50 2.78 -9.96
CA HIS A 30 -11.57 1.32 -9.83
C HIS A 30 -10.42 0.74 -9.00
N TRP A 31 -9.35 1.51 -8.76
CA TRP A 31 -8.27 1.12 -7.86
C TRP A 31 -8.76 1.22 -6.42
N LYS A 32 -8.46 0.20 -5.63
CA LYS A 32 -8.77 0.16 -4.20
C LYS A 32 -7.47 0.32 -3.44
N MET A 33 -7.41 1.34 -2.61
CA MET A 33 -6.30 1.54 -1.68
C MET A 33 -6.55 0.69 -0.43
N VAL A 34 -5.52 -0.04 0.01
CA VAL A 34 -5.57 -0.85 1.22
C VAL A 34 -4.73 -0.16 2.28
N GLU A 35 -5.38 0.32 3.34
CA GLU A 35 -4.69 0.92 4.49
C GLU A 35 -4.10 -0.21 5.35
N CYS A 36 -2.77 -0.28 5.38
CA CYS A 36 -2.02 -1.30 6.13
C CYS A 36 -1.53 -0.80 7.49
N VAL A 37 -1.73 0.48 7.81
CA VAL A 37 -1.29 1.11 9.06
C VAL A 37 -2.51 1.65 9.80
N GLU A 38 -2.69 1.22 11.05
CA GLU A 38 -3.76 1.71 11.92
C GLU A 38 -3.16 2.20 13.24
N LYS A 39 -3.56 3.41 13.69
CA LYS A 39 -3.06 4.03 14.94
C LYS A 39 -1.52 4.07 15.02
N GLY A 40 -0.86 4.33 13.89
CA GLY A 40 0.60 4.41 13.78
C GLY A 40 1.33 3.06 13.84
N LYS A 41 0.60 1.94 13.75
CA LYS A 41 1.18 0.59 13.74
C LYS A 41 0.82 -0.13 12.45
N LEU A 42 1.83 -0.80 11.88
CA LEU A 42 1.60 -1.71 10.77
C LEU A 42 0.75 -2.88 11.26
N LEU A 43 -0.32 -3.20 10.52
CA LEU A 43 -1.16 -4.36 10.77
C LEU A 43 -0.35 -5.65 10.61
N SER A 44 -0.81 -6.74 11.24
CA SER A 44 -0.22 -8.05 10.98
C SER A 44 -0.43 -8.45 9.52
N ARG A 45 0.46 -9.31 9.03
CA ARG A 45 0.36 -9.84 7.66
C ARG A 45 -0.99 -10.52 7.43
N GLU A 46 -1.49 -11.24 8.43
CA GLU A 46 -2.77 -11.96 8.39
C GLU A 46 -3.94 -10.96 8.30
N ALA A 47 -3.90 -9.86 9.04
CA ALA A 47 -4.92 -8.81 8.94
C ALA A 47 -4.90 -8.10 7.57
N ILE A 48 -3.70 -7.79 7.04
CA ILE A 48 -3.55 -7.21 5.70
C ILE A 48 -4.10 -8.17 4.64
N PHE A 49 -3.80 -9.47 4.77
CA PHE A 49 -4.30 -10.50 3.85
C PHE A 49 -5.83 -10.58 3.85
N GLU A 50 -6.48 -10.56 5.03
CA GLU A 50 -7.93 -10.54 5.13
C GLU A 50 -8.55 -9.28 4.48
N HIS A 51 -7.94 -8.11 4.68
CA HIS A 51 -8.40 -6.86 4.01
C HIS A 51 -8.35 -7.00 2.49
N VAL A 52 -7.26 -7.55 1.95
CA VAL A 52 -7.11 -7.78 0.50
C VAL A 52 -8.15 -8.79 0.01
N LEU A 53 -8.34 -9.91 0.71
CA LEU A 53 -9.34 -10.91 0.33
C LEU A 53 -10.76 -10.34 0.29
N GLN A 54 -11.14 -9.52 1.27
CA GLN A 54 -12.47 -8.89 1.29
C GLN A 54 -12.71 -8.01 0.07
N LEU A 55 -11.68 -7.31 -0.42
CA LEU A 55 -11.77 -6.47 -1.61
C LEU A 55 -11.80 -7.27 -2.92
N VAL A 56 -11.10 -8.41 -2.95
CA VAL A 56 -10.93 -9.21 -4.17
C VAL A 56 -12.04 -10.25 -4.35
N LYS A 57 -12.65 -10.77 -3.27
CA LYS A 57 -13.72 -11.78 -3.32
C LYS A 57 -14.83 -11.47 -4.34
N PRO A 58 -15.40 -10.24 -4.40
CA PRO A 58 -16.45 -9.91 -5.38
C PRO A 58 -16.00 -9.89 -6.84
N ILE A 59 -14.68 -9.87 -7.10
CA ILE A 59 -14.09 -9.87 -8.46
C ILE A 59 -13.89 -11.31 -8.96
N LEU A 60 -13.71 -12.26 -8.03
CA LEU A 60 -13.44 -13.67 -8.34
C LEU A 60 -14.71 -14.52 -8.45
N SER A 61 -15.87 -13.98 -8.04
CA SER A 61 -17.20 -14.60 -8.14
C SER A 61 -17.86 -14.29 -9.47
#